data_AF-A0A925X5D1-F1
#
_entry.id   AF-A0A925X5D1-F1
#
_cell.length_a   1.000
_cell.length_b   1.000
_cell.length_c   1.000
_cell.angle_alpha   90.00
_cell.angle_beta   90.00
_cell.angle_gamma   90.00
#
_symmetry.space_group_name_H-M   'P 1'
#
loop_
_entity.id
_entity.type
_entity.pdbx_description
1 polymer ?
#
loop_
_entity_poly.entity_id
_entity_poly.type
_entity_poly.pdbx_seq_one_letter_code
_entity_poly.pdbx_strand_id
1 'polypeptide(L)'
;MRRGMKMIATAAVATVVGISAANGAIQTYSSATMEGGVGIDHAGFGFFQFDPGQWDTGLDANPRFGNGPGAGGGEFSFSGSDGAFHQQTNTVLGQGFSGKSTDHAAFFLMDYNPAPPDRSFGSFWFGGVGNDQGAYPKLGGVDVAETAVLMYVDVIAPVGKPMRFAVESDYNGNNNGRRYNFTGTGTWQTVGGLMSASESYGNFNKADPQLGVLVSFGQGNEITVVDNGSDPTYMPSVTVDNLTMTVAQASWTGTTGGNWGNNANWNILAPDGANATAVFGPSAAAQNINMEFDHFVGTLQLDSANSYTFAGAGTLALRGIASGTFTGSAAINAVAGSHTISAPLDLYSNTTVTVGQAGATVTASNLNPSTIGITKAGPGTLAVNNVQATSLTVNAGTVSVIANGSNTGTSRVSTLTLAGGATPTASLDLKDNDLIVTSGTYAAITNAISKARNGGAWNQPGLTSSTAAAAVPKNKTLGTLTGAEFHTPHGAGATFDGFTVANSDV
;
A
#
# COMPACT_ATOMS: atom_id res chain seq x y z
N MET A 1 26.26 -19.94 -37.15
CA MET A 1 25.88 -18.52 -36.87
C MET A 1 24.40 -18.46 -36.52
N ARG A 2 23.99 -17.59 -35.58
CA ARG A 2 22.59 -17.23 -35.18
C ARG A 2 21.71 -18.43 -34.72
N ARG A 3 21.44 -18.57 -33.41
CA ARG A 3 20.26 -18.04 -32.68
C ARG A 3 18.92 -18.43 -33.36
N GLY A 4 17.96 -19.12 -32.75
CA GLY A 4 17.85 -19.68 -31.39
C GLY A 4 16.52 -19.28 -30.74
N MET A 5 15.74 -20.25 -30.26
CA MET A 5 14.52 -20.00 -29.47
C MET A 5 14.29 -21.16 -28.50
N LYS A 6 14.12 -20.86 -27.21
CA LYS A 6 13.85 -21.84 -26.15
C LYS A 6 12.34 -21.96 -25.95
N MET A 7 11.80 -23.18 -25.93
CA MET A 7 10.48 -23.41 -25.35
C MET A 7 10.58 -23.39 -23.83
N ILE A 8 9.60 -22.77 -23.16
CA ILE A 8 9.36 -22.96 -21.74
C ILE A 8 8.36 -24.11 -21.62
N ALA A 9 8.71 -25.15 -20.87
CA ALA A 9 7.78 -26.19 -20.46
C ALA A 9 7.27 -25.85 -19.06
N THR A 10 5.97 -26.04 -18.82
CA THR A 10 5.34 -25.84 -17.51
C THR A 10 4.44 -27.01 -17.19
N ALA A 11 4.78 -27.71 -16.10
CA ALA A 11 3.97 -28.68 -15.38
C ALA A 11 4.53 -28.73 -13.96
N ALA A 12 3.84 -29.02 -12.86
CA ALA A 12 2.43 -29.13 -12.43
C ALA A 12 2.49 -29.92 -11.09
N VAL A 13 1.44 -29.89 -10.25
CA VAL A 13 1.29 -30.68 -8.98
C VAL A 13 2.14 -30.11 -7.81
N ALA A 14 1.60 -29.49 -6.73
CA ALA A 14 0.69 -29.95 -5.65
C ALA A 14 1.39 -30.91 -4.63
N THR A 15 1.19 -30.96 -3.28
CA THR A 15 -0.04 -30.90 -2.44
C THR A 15 0.30 -30.84 -0.91
N VAL A 16 -0.22 -29.82 -0.17
CA VAL A 16 -0.93 -29.88 1.16
C VAL A 16 -0.28 -30.44 2.49
N VAL A 17 -0.32 -29.59 3.55
CA VAL A 17 -0.48 -29.79 5.03
C VAL A 17 0.63 -30.39 5.94
N GLY A 18 0.90 -29.66 7.04
CA GLY A 18 1.05 -30.25 8.40
C GLY A 18 1.98 -29.51 9.39
N ILE A 19 1.42 -28.91 10.46
CA ILE A 19 1.92 -28.73 11.87
C ILE A 19 3.43 -28.41 12.16
N SER A 20 3.86 -27.64 13.17
CA SER A 20 3.23 -26.79 14.22
C SER A 20 4.32 -25.99 14.99
N ALA A 21 3.99 -24.81 15.51
CA ALA A 21 4.55 -24.11 16.70
C ALA A 21 6.07 -23.84 16.92
N ALA A 22 6.35 -22.57 17.28
CA ALA A 22 7.41 -22.04 18.17
C ALA A 22 8.83 -21.68 17.63
N ASN A 23 9.11 -20.35 17.71
CA ASN A 23 10.34 -19.64 18.16
C ASN A 23 11.75 -20.00 17.62
N GLY A 24 12.51 -18.97 17.22
CA GLY A 24 13.97 -19.04 17.01
C GLY A 24 14.70 -17.81 17.60
N ALA A 25 16.03 -17.88 17.76
CA ALA A 25 17.02 -16.81 18.02
C ALA A 25 18.44 -17.43 18.13
N ILE A 26 19.55 -16.69 17.86
CA ILE A 26 20.94 -16.76 18.46
C ILE A 26 22.08 -16.34 17.50
N GLN A 27 23.06 -15.56 18.03
CA GLN A 27 24.13 -14.79 17.35
C GLN A 27 25.53 -15.01 17.94
N THR A 28 26.63 -14.81 17.18
CA THR A 28 27.95 -14.32 17.72
C THR A 28 29.00 -13.86 16.66
N TYR A 29 30.19 -13.39 17.09
CA TYR A 29 31.24 -12.62 16.36
C TYR A 29 32.69 -13.04 16.71
N SER A 30 33.67 -12.58 15.90
CA SER A 30 35.09 -12.29 16.23
C SER A 30 35.76 -11.55 15.04
N SER A 31 36.88 -10.83 15.11
CA SER A 31 37.60 -10.07 16.17
C SER A 31 38.76 -9.24 15.54
N ALA A 32 39.15 -8.08 16.07
CA ALA A 32 40.21 -7.19 15.52
C ALA A 32 41.39 -6.94 16.48
N THR A 33 42.59 -6.63 15.94
CA THR A 33 43.77 -6.00 16.61
C THR A 33 44.71 -5.43 15.52
N MET A 34 45.52 -4.37 15.70
CA MET A 34 45.58 -3.25 16.66
C MET A 34 46.38 -2.09 16.01
N GLU A 35 46.17 -0.85 16.51
CA GLU A 35 46.90 0.41 16.22
C GLU A 35 46.88 1.03 14.80
N GLY A 36 46.28 2.23 14.71
CA GLY A 36 46.85 3.36 13.96
C GLY A 36 46.71 3.40 12.43
N GLY A 37 45.51 3.70 11.93
CA GLY A 37 45.23 4.38 10.65
C GLY A 37 46.09 4.03 9.41
N VAL A 38 45.53 3.22 8.51
CA VAL A 38 46.08 2.98 7.17
C VAL A 38 45.22 3.67 6.12
N GLY A 39 45.78 4.67 5.43
CA GLY A 39 45.26 5.16 4.15
C GLY A 39 45.86 4.39 2.97
N ILE A 40 45.11 4.23 1.87
CA ILE A 40 45.62 3.66 0.62
C ILE A 40 45.07 4.45 -0.59
N ASP A 41 45.98 5.01 -1.38
CA ASP A 41 45.76 5.56 -2.73
C ASP A 41 45.69 4.47 -3.82
N HIS A 42 44.93 4.71 -4.91
CA HIS A 42 45.34 4.49 -6.32
C HIS A 42 44.17 4.77 -7.33
N ALA A 43 44.36 5.19 -8.60
CA ALA A 43 45.41 5.98 -9.27
C ALA A 43 45.03 6.40 -10.72
N GLY A 44 45.41 7.61 -11.13
CA GLY A 44 45.66 8.07 -12.53
C GLY A 44 44.44 8.32 -13.45
N PHE A 45 44.36 9.38 -14.27
CA PHE A 45 45.21 10.54 -14.56
C PHE A 45 44.27 11.76 -14.77
N GLY A 46 44.62 13.01 -14.45
CA GLY A 46 45.74 13.54 -13.67
C GLY A 46 45.77 15.07 -13.76
N PHE A 47 46.26 15.72 -12.72
CA PHE A 47 47.25 16.78 -12.87
C PHE A 47 48.10 16.83 -11.59
N PHE A 48 49.42 16.78 -11.74
CA PHE A 48 50.32 17.24 -10.70
C PHE A 48 50.57 18.73 -10.95
N GLN A 49 50.33 19.59 -9.96
CA GLN A 49 51.30 20.65 -9.71
C GLN A 49 51.42 20.95 -8.22
N PHE A 50 52.68 21.07 -7.82
CA PHE A 50 53.15 21.40 -6.49
C PHE A 50 52.88 22.87 -6.14
N ASP A 51 52.21 23.05 -5.00
CA ASP A 51 52.66 23.93 -3.90
C ASP A 51 52.70 25.48 -4.17
N PRO A 52 53.11 26.32 -3.19
CA PRO A 52 52.27 27.44 -2.74
C PRO A 52 52.43 28.73 -3.54
N GLY A 53 51.48 29.67 -3.38
CA GLY A 53 51.60 30.97 -4.02
C GLY A 53 50.70 32.13 -3.56
N GLN A 54 51.14 32.88 -2.56
CA GLN A 54 51.29 34.35 -2.72
C GLN A 54 52.77 34.69 -3.03
N TRP A 55 53.48 33.71 -3.60
CA TRP A 55 54.79 33.25 -3.14
C TRP A 55 55.00 33.54 -1.65
N ASP A 56 54.75 32.54 -0.81
CA ASP A 56 55.59 32.47 0.38
C ASP A 56 57.02 32.33 -0.14
N THR A 57 57.81 33.40 -0.10
CA THR A 57 59.24 33.36 -0.47
C THR A 57 60.09 32.70 0.63
N GLY A 58 59.43 32.02 1.57
CA GLY A 58 59.65 32.27 2.99
C GLY A 58 59.22 33.69 3.38
N LEU A 59 58.95 33.85 4.68
CA LEU A 59 59.02 35.12 5.41
C LEU A 59 57.97 36.16 5.02
N ASP A 60 56.82 36.10 5.68
CA ASP A 60 56.42 37.32 6.40
C ASP A 60 55.96 37.03 7.82
N ALA A 61 56.63 37.68 8.77
CA ALA A 61 56.22 37.65 10.15
C ALA A 61 54.93 38.49 10.27
N ASN A 62 53.80 37.80 10.46
CA ASN A 62 52.56 38.38 10.98
C ASN A 62 51.82 39.32 9.99
N PRO A 63 51.18 38.79 8.92
CA PRO A 63 49.93 39.36 8.40
C PRO A 63 48.80 39.07 9.41
N ARG A 64 48.62 39.97 10.37
CA ARG A 64 47.49 39.93 11.33
C ARG A 64 46.17 40.10 10.61
N PHE A 65 45.53 38.99 10.28
CA PHE A 65 44.06 38.92 10.27
C PHE A 65 43.61 38.27 11.58
N GLY A 66 43.29 39.14 12.54
CA GLY A 66 42.53 38.87 13.77
C GLY A 66 42.83 37.58 14.55
N ASN A 67 43.44 37.72 15.73
CA ASN A 67 43.30 36.73 16.82
C ASN A 67 41.84 36.74 17.34
N GLY A 68 40.94 36.18 16.55
CA GLY A 68 39.55 35.91 16.88
C GLY A 68 39.12 34.68 16.09
N PRO A 69 38.57 33.64 16.71
CA PRO A 69 38.11 32.46 15.99
C PRO A 69 36.95 32.85 15.07
N GLY A 70 37.24 32.95 13.76
CA GLY A 70 36.26 33.22 12.70
C GLY A 70 36.48 34.52 11.92
N ALA A 71 37.33 34.49 10.89
CA ALA A 71 37.25 35.35 9.70
C ALA A 71 38.26 34.89 8.63
N GLY A 72 37.82 34.06 7.69
CA GLY A 72 38.66 33.54 6.60
C GLY A 72 37.82 32.69 5.65
N GLY A 73 36.98 33.33 4.85
CA GLY A 73 36.10 32.63 3.92
C GLY A 73 36.87 32.02 2.76
N GLY A 74 36.72 30.71 2.55
CA GLY A 74 37.14 30.05 1.32
C GLY A 74 36.20 30.42 0.18
N GLU A 75 36.76 30.89 -0.93
CA GLU A 75 36.03 31.27 -2.13
C GLU A 75 35.63 30.03 -2.95
N PHE A 76 34.39 29.98 -3.43
CA PHE A 76 33.88 28.85 -4.22
C PHE A 76 34.44 28.89 -5.65
N SER A 77 34.84 27.75 -6.20
CA SER A 77 35.24 27.63 -7.62
C SER A 77 34.93 26.25 -8.18
N PHE A 78 34.53 26.21 -9.46
CA PHE A 78 34.05 25.02 -10.13
C PHE A 78 34.83 24.75 -11.42
N SER A 79 35.07 23.48 -11.69
CA SER A 79 35.45 22.96 -13.01
C SER A 79 34.71 21.65 -13.20
N GLY A 80 33.85 21.58 -14.20
CA GLY A 80 33.09 20.38 -14.53
C GLY A 80 33.15 20.06 -16.02
N SER A 81 33.27 18.79 -16.33
CA SER A 81 32.84 18.20 -17.60
C SER A 81 32.00 16.97 -17.28
N ASP A 82 30.81 16.91 -17.88
CA ASP A 82 29.80 15.86 -17.78
C ASP A 82 29.15 15.62 -16.40
N GLY A 83 27.99 16.25 -16.16
CA GLY A 83 26.96 15.57 -15.35
C GLY A 83 26.00 16.43 -14.54
N ALA A 84 26.45 17.00 -13.41
CA ALA A 84 25.63 17.81 -12.48
C ALA A 84 26.50 18.53 -11.41
N PHE A 85 25.89 19.44 -10.64
CA PHE A 85 26.51 20.30 -9.62
C PHE A 85 25.53 20.53 -8.43
N HIS A 86 26.05 20.82 -7.22
CA HIS A 86 25.55 21.72 -6.13
C HIS A 86 25.77 21.15 -4.70
N GLN A 87 26.72 21.64 -3.86
CA GLN A 87 26.68 22.73 -2.84
C GLN A 87 25.77 22.52 -1.59
N GLN A 88 26.34 22.65 -0.36
CA GLN A 88 25.72 22.69 1.00
C GLN A 88 26.29 23.85 1.90
N THR A 89 25.76 24.13 3.12
CA THR A 89 26.28 25.04 4.22
C THR A 89 25.64 24.66 5.63
N ASN A 90 25.87 25.32 6.81
CA ASN A 90 25.56 24.78 8.20
C ASN A 90 24.96 25.69 9.35
N THR A 91 23.69 25.55 9.88
CA THR A 91 23.05 26.31 11.05
C THR A 91 22.58 25.33 12.16
N VAL A 92 22.17 25.91 13.30
CA VAL A 92 21.77 25.33 14.58
C VAL A 92 20.30 25.58 14.91
N LEU A 93 19.66 24.59 15.54
CA LEU A 93 18.25 24.54 15.91
C LEU A 93 17.81 25.63 16.93
N GLY A 94 16.73 26.37 16.62
CA GLY A 94 16.06 27.33 17.52
C GLY A 94 15.71 28.65 16.82
N GLN A 95 16.49 28.99 15.81
CA GLN A 95 16.03 29.67 14.60
C GLN A 95 15.59 28.57 13.59
N GLY A 96 15.03 28.93 12.43
CA GLY A 96 15.03 28.01 11.28
C GLY A 96 16.45 27.89 10.70
N PHE A 97 16.65 27.57 9.41
CA PHE A 97 16.39 28.50 8.29
C PHE A 97 15.70 29.84 8.58
N SER A 98 16.07 30.48 9.68
CA SER A 98 16.22 31.92 9.72
C SER A 98 17.69 32.17 10.05
N GLY A 99 18.39 32.87 9.16
CA GLY A 99 19.72 33.33 9.49
C GLY A 99 19.66 34.12 10.83
N LYS A 100 20.64 33.97 11.71
CA LYS A 100 22.06 33.74 11.40
C LYS A 100 22.75 32.89 12.48
N SER A 101 23.84 32.18 12.16
CA SER A 101 24.70 32.28 10.95
C SER A 101 25.09 30.92 10.37
N THR A 102 25.15 30.85 9.03
CA THR A 102 25.42 29.69 8.11
C THR A 102 24.33 28.60 8.18
N ASP A 103 23.77 27.95 7.11
CA ASP A 103 22.64 26.95 7.20
C ASP A 103 22.67 25.61 6.37
N HIS A 104 22.32 24.48 7.04
CA HIS A 104 22.22 23.00 6.81
C HIS A 104 21.96 22.24 5.48
N ALA A 105 21.74 22.84 4.29
CA ALA A 105 21.05 22.09 3.21
C ALA A 105 21.68 22.12 1.82
N ALA A 106 22.02 20.94 1.30
CA ALA A 106 22.17 20.61 -0.12
C ALA A 106 21.12 19.57 -0.49
N PHE A 107 20.80 19.58 -1.76
CA PHE A 107 19.90 18.64 -2.37
C PHE A 107 20.62 18.09 -3.61
N PHE A 108 20.88 16.78 -3.63
CA PHE A 108 21.54 16.16 -4.77
C PHE A 108 20.74 14.93 -5.23
N LEU A 109 20.12 15.05 -6.40
CA LEU A 109 19.53 13.95 -7.14
C LEU A 109 20.51 13.54 -8.24
N MET A 110 20.89 12.27 -8.27
CA MET A 110 21.51 11.63 -9.42
C MET A 110 20.59 10.53 -9.93
N ASP A 111 20.07 10.70 -11.13
CA ASP A 111 19.46 9.61 -11.89
C ASP A 111 20.57 8.76 -12.52
N TYR A 112 20.52 7.44 -12.34
CA TYR A 112 21.53 6.53 -12.88
C TYR A 112 20.90 5.39 -13.67
N ASN A 113 20.96 5.52 -14.99
CA ASN A 113 20.58 4.51 -15.96
C ASN A 113 21.80 3.64 -16.34
N PRO A 114 21.88 2.35 -15.91
CA PRO A 114 22.99 1.48 -16.25
C PRO A 114 22.86 0.89 -17.66
N ALA A 115 23.56 1.50 -18.62
CA ALA A 115 24.04 0.80 -19.80
C ALA A 115 25.53 1.14 -20.00
N PRO A 116 26.46 0.15 -20.15
CA PRO A 116 26.29 -1.29 -20.35
C PRO A 116 26.78 -2.09 -19.10
N PRO A 117 27.29 -3.35 -19.13
CA PRO A 117 26.79 -4.39 -18.21
C PRO A 117 27.82 -4.90 -17.17
N ASP A 118 28.92 -4.17 -16.93
CA ASP A 118 30.13 -4.69 -16.28
C ASP A 118 30.60 -3.91 -15.03
N ARG A 119 29.75 -3.06 -14.44
CA ARG A 119 30.01 -2.45 -13.13
C ARG A 119 29.29 -3.18 -12.00
N SER A 120 30.03 -3.59 -10.97
CA SER A 120 29.49 -4.13 -9.72
C SER A 120 28.79 -3.05 -8.91
N PHE A 121 27.65 -3.40 -8.31
CA PHE A 121 26.88 -2.52 -7.43
C PHE A 121 27.74 -1.97 -6.28
N GLY A 122 27.81 -0.65 -6.15
CA GLY A 122 28.23 0.00 -4.91
C GLY A 122 27.08 -0.03 -3.89
N SER A 123 27.42 -0.02 -2.60
CA SER A 123 26.42 0.04 -1.53
C SER A 123 25.59 1.33 -1.63
N PHE A 124 24.27 1.18 -1.73
CA PHE A 124 23.31 2.27 -1.86
C PHE A 124 22.67 2.53 -0.49
N TRP A 125 22.79 3.75 0.00
CA TRP A 125 22.42 4.13 1.37
C TRP A 125 21.19 5.04 1.37
N PHE A 126 20.23 4.71 2.24
CA PHE A 126 19.11 5.58 2.60
C PHE A 126 19.23 5.98 4.07
N GLY A 127 18.93 7.24 4.40
CA GLY A 127 18.90 7.71 5.79
C GLY A 127 17.62 7.30 6.52
N GLY A 128 17.71 7.16 7.86
CA GLY A 128 16.57 6.91 8.74
C GLY A 128 16.57 7.82 9.98
N VAL A 129 15.41 7.92 10.66
CA VAL A 129 15.19 8.73 11.88
C VAL A 129 15.52 7.96 13.16
N GLY A 130 16.31 8.59 14.03
CA GLY A 130 16.40 8.25 15.45
C GLY A 130 15.49 9.14 16.31
N ASN A 131 15.08 8.63 17.47
CA ASN A 131 14.56 9.45 18.57
C ASN A 131 15.75 9.91 19.42
N ASP A 132 16.09 11.20 19.39
CA ASP A 132 17.37 11.69 19.93
C ASP A 132 17.42 11.87 21.46
N GLN A 133 16.42 11.34 22.20
CA GLN A 133 16.54 11.00 23.63
C GLN A 133 15.34 10.19 24.14
N GLY A 134 15.55 8.92 24.50
CA GLY A 134 14.58 8.17 25.30
C GLY A 134 14.84 6.67 25.41
N ALA A 135 14.79 6.14 26.64
CA ALA A 135 14.90 4.70 26.89
C ALA A 135 13.74 3.89 26.29
N TYR A 136 13.87 2.56 26.30
CA TYR A 136 12.87 1.62 25.73
C TYR A 136 11.41 2.01 26.07
N PRO A 137 10.45 1.85 25.14
CA PRO A 137 9.04 2.13 25.40
C PRO A 137 8.59 1.48 26.72
N LYS A 138 8.02 2.30 27.62
CA LYS A 138 7.54 1.85 28.93
C LYS A 138 6.02 1.85 28.96
N LEU A 139 5.43 0.73 29.37
CA LEU A 139 3.99 0.63 29.59
C LEU A 139 3.74 0.77 31.09
N GLY A 140 3.13 1.89 31.51
CA GLY A 140 2.90 2.18 32.92
C GLY A 140 4.19 2.40 33.75
N GLY A 141 5.27 2.85 33.11
CA GLY A 141 6.57 3.08 33.75
C GLY A 141 7.45 1.84 33.90
N VAL A 142 6.97 0.66 33.50
CA VAL A 142 7.75 -0.59 33.41
C VAL A 142 8.21 -0.79 31.97
N ASP A 143 9.46 -1.20 31.79
CA ASP A 143 10.05 -1.48 30.47
C ASP A 143 9.27 -2.59 29.76
N VAL A 144 8.88 -2.37 28.49
CA VAL A 144 8.17 -3.39 27.72
C VAL A 144 9.11 -4.59 27.45
N ALA A 145 8.63 -5.80 27.73
CA ALA A 145 9.38 -7.02 27.51
C ALA A 145 9.67 -7.25 26.01
N GLU A 146 10.84 -7.81 25.68
CA GLU A 146 11.23 -8.12 24.28
C GLU A 146 10.31 -9.15 23.62
N THR A 147 9.61 -9.96 24.42
CA THR A 147 8.57 -10.89 23.99
C THR A 147 7.27 -10.20 23.58
N ALA A 148 7.15 -8.89 23.81
CA ALA A 148 6.02 -8.05 23.44
C ALA A 148 6.38 -7.00 22.37
N VAL A 149 7.63 -6.96 21.88
CA VAL A 149 8.04 -6.10 20.75
C VAL A 149 8.22 -6.94 19.51
N LEU A 150 7.55 -6.52 18.43
CA LEU A 150 7.70 -7.06 17.08
C LEU A 150 8.49 -6.06 16.24
N MET A 151 9.44 -6.54 15.44
CA MET A 151 10.31 -5.73 14.60
C MET A 151 10.35 -6.37 13.20
N TYR A 152 9.97 -5.63 12.16
CA TYR A 152 9.95 -6.11 10.78
C TYR A 152 10.36 -5.02 9.79
N VAL A 153 10.89 -5.44 8.64
CA VAL A 153 11.15 -4.60 7.46
C VAL A 153 10.78 -5.37 6.19
N ASP A 154 10.16 -4.70 5.22
CA ASP A 154 9.97 -5.23 3.88
C ASP A 154 11.12 -4.79 2.96
N VAL A 155 11.72 -5.73 2.24
CA VAL A 155 12.92 -5.48 1.43
C VAL A 155 12.87 -6.28 0.13
N ILE A 156 13.33 -5.70 -0.99
CA ILE A 156 13.78 -6.47 -2.16
C ILE A 156 15.28 -6.71 -2.02
N ALA A 157 15.69 -7.94 -1.75
CA ALA A 157 17.10 -8.31 -1.67
C ALA A 157 17.48 -9.30 -2.79
N PRO A 158 18.66 -9.19 -3.43
CA PRO A 158 19.03 -10.04 -4.57
C PRO A 158 19.06 -11.53 -4.22
N VAL A 159 18.62 -12.38 -5.16
CA VAL A 159 18.50 -13.85 -4.96
C VAL A 159 19.80 -14.45 -4.41
N GLY A 160 19.68 -15.18 -3.29
CA GLY A 160 20.79 -15.95 -2.71
C GLY A 160 21.84 -15.12 -1.97
N LYS A 161 21.65 -13.79 -1.80
CA LYS A 161 22.59 -12.95 -1.03
C LYS A 161 22.24 -12.97 0.46
N PRO A 162 23.20 -13.21 1.38
CA PRO A 162 22.97 -13.06 2.80
C PRO A 162 22.89 -11.57 3.16
N MET A 163 21.95 -11.23 4.03
CA MET A 163 21.57 -9.87 4.39
C MET A 163 21.19 -9.81 5.88
N ARG A 164 21.04 -8.60 6.44
CA ARG A 164 20.74 -8.38 7.86
C ARG A 164 19.74 -7.23 8.06
N PHE A 165 18.82 -7.40 8.99
CA PHE A 165 18.03 -6.33 9.59
C PHE A 165 18.42 -6.22 11.07
N ALA A 166 18.66 -5.01 11.60
CA ALA A 166 19.08 -4.84 12.99
C ALA A 166 18.49 -3.60 13.68
N VAL A 167 18.52 -3.64 15.00
CA VAL A 167 18.25 -2.54 15.93
C VAL A 167 19.45 -2.47 16.86
N GLU A 168 20.11 -1.31 16.91
CA GLU A 168 21.38 -1.11 17.62
C GLU A 168 21.19 -0.11 18.76
N SER A 169 21.95 -0.28 19.83
CA SER A 169 22.11 0.75 20.87
C SER A 169 23.57 1.18 20.87
N ASP A 170 23.83 2.47 20.93
CA ASP A 170 25.20 3.00 20.91
C ASP A 170 25.80 3.12 22.32
N TYR A 171 25.25 2.36 23.28
CA TYR A 171 25.62 2.42 24.69
C TYR A 171 27.13 2.24 24.93
N ASN A 172 27.79 3.38 25.18
CA ASN A 172 29.24 3.53 25.34
C ASN A 172 30.08 3.13 24.10
N GLY A 173 29.59 3.36 22.88
CA GLY A 173 30.35 3.12 21.64
C GLY A 173 30.63 1.64 21.36
N ASN A 174 29.83 0.74 21.94
CA ASN A 174 29.96 -0.70 21.72
C ASN A 174 28.87 -1.16 20.77
N ASN A 175 29.26 -1.70 19.61
CA ASN A 175 28.37 -2.26 18.60
C ASN A 175 27.50 -3.39 19.19
N ASN A 176 26.31 -3.03 19.68
CA ASN A 176 25.44 -3.89 20.47
C ASN A 176 23.97 -3.69 20.04
N GLY A 177 23.15 -4.73 20.13
CA GLY A 177 21.86 -4.70 19.48
C GLY A 177 21.16 -6.04 19.37
N ARG A 178 20.16 -6.05 18.48
CA ARG A 178 19.30 -7.16 18.11
C ARG A 178 19.19 -7.26 16.59
N ARG A 179 19.41 -8.43 15.98
CA ARG A 179 19.36 -8.60 14.51
C ARG A 179 18.53 -9.81 14.03
N TYR A 180 18.27 -9.81 12.73
CA TYR A 180 17.74 -10.94 11.96
C TYR A 180 18.58 -11.07 10.69
N ASN A 181 19.36 -12.14 10.58
CA ASN A 181 20.00 -12.51 9.32
C ASN A 181 18.97 -13.21 8.40
N PHE A 182 19.07 -12.96 7.10
CA PHE A 182 18.19 -13.55 6.09
C PHE A 182 18.91 -13.71 4.75
N THR A 183 18.27 -14.38 3.78
CA THR A 183 18.76 -14.49 2.41
C THR A 183 17.78 -13.78 1.46
N GLY A 184 18.29 -13.03 0.48
CA GLY A 184 17.47 -12.39 -0.53
C GLY A 184 16.80 -13.39 -1.47
N THR A 185 15.54 -13.12 -1.84
CA THR A 185 14.75 -13.95 -2.77
C THR A 185 14.61 -13.36 -4.17
N GLY A 186 15.14 -12.15 -4.41
CA GLY A 186 14.95 -11.39 -5.65
C GLY A 186 13.58 -10.74 -5.80
N THR A 187 12.71 -10.89 -4.81
CA THR A 187 11.38 -10.29 -4.70
C THR A 187 11.24 -9.56 -3.37
N TRP A 188 10.14 -8.82 -3.19
CA TRP A 188 9.75 -8.32 -1.86
C TRP A 188 9.64 -9.46 -0.86
N GLN A 189 10.20 -9.26 0.32
CA GLN A 189 10.10 -10.18 1.45
C GLN A 189 10.12 -9.43 2.78
N THR A 190 9.28 -9.85 3.71
CA THR A 190 9.26 -9.35 5.09
C THR A 190 10.31 -10.08 5.91
N VAL A 191 11.17 -9.33 6.60
CA VAL A 191 12.24 -9.83 7.46
C VAL A 191 12.03 -9.29 8.86
N GLY A 192 12.06 -10.17 9.87
CA GLY A 192 11.95 -9.76 11.27
C GLY A 192 11.30 -10.81 12.16
N GLY A 193 10.83 -10.40 13.33
CA GLY A 193 10.20 -11.27 14.31
C GLY A 193 9.88 -10.56 15.63
N LEU A 194 9.62 -11.34 16.68
CA LEU A 194 9.68 -10.82 18.05
C LEU A 194 11.12 -10.41 18.37
N MET A 195 11.34 -9.33 19.12
CA MET A 195 12.69 -8.93 19.52
C MET A 195 13.35 -10.01 20.40
N SER A 196 12.58 -10.73 21.23
CA SER A 196 13.09 -11.90 21.95
C SER A 196 13.53 -13.04 21.02
N ALA A 197 13.05 -13.06 19.77
CA ALA A 197 13.39 -14.01 18.73
C ALA A 197 14.56 -13.54 17.83
N SER A 198 15.14 -12.37 18.12
CA SER A 198 16.31 -11.85 17.41
C SER A 198 17.62 -12.42 17.93
N GLU A 199 18.60 -12.50 17.04
CA GLU A 199 20.03 -12.56 17.37
C GLU A 199 20.39 -11.38 18.30
N SER A 200 21.10 -11.59 19.43
CA SER A 200 21.58 -10.51 20.33
C SER A 200 23.09 -10.31 20.24
N TYR A 201 23.56 -9.06 20.27
CA TYR A 201 24.98 -8.73 20.24
C TYR A 201 25.41 -7.61 21.16
N GLY A 202 26.70 -7.64 21.49
CA GLY A 202 27.28 -6.84 22.56
C GLY A 202 26.47 -6.98 23.85
N ASN A 203 26.43 -5.90 24.63
CA ASN A 203 25.62 -5.81 25.85
C ASN A 203 24.41 -4.92 25.61
N PHE A 204 23.44 -5.39 24.80
CA PHE A 204 22.23 -4.64 24.48
C PHE A 204 21.49 -4.17 25.75
N ASN A 205 21.46 -2.85 25.97
CA ASN A 205 20.92 -2.24 27.18
C ASN A 205 19.61 -1.51 26.88
N LYS A 206 18.49 -2.02 27.39
CA LYS A 206 17.16 -1.40 27.21
C LYS A 206 17.04 -0.03 27.90
N ALA A 207 17.88 0.24 28.89
CA ALA A 207 17.93 1.53 29.55
C ALA A 207 18.77 2.58 28.79
N ASP A 208 19.37 2.21 27.64
CA ASP A 208 20.07 3.17 26.78
C ASP A 208 19.07 4.19 26.18
N PRO A 209 19.28 5.51 26.37
CA PRO A 209 18.48 6.54 25.70
C PRO A 209 18.78 6.70 24.20
N GLN A 210 19.83 6.06 23.66
CA GLN A 210 20.29 6.16 22.27
C GLN A 210 20.01 4.87 21.46
N LEU A 211 18.74 4.44 21.48
CA LEU A 211 18.28 3.28 20.72
C LEU A 211 17.95 3.66 19.26
N GLY A 212 18.78 3.21 18.33
CA GLY A 212 18.63 3.43 16.89
C GLY A 212 18.17 2.17 16.14
N VAL A 213 17.48 2.36 15.01
CA VAL A 213 17.18 1.26 14.07
C VAL A 213 18.12 1.39 12.88
N LEU A 214 19.09 0.49 12.76
CA LEU A 214 20.05 0.46 11.65
C LEU A 214 19.72 -0.66 10.67
N VAL A 215 19.13 -0.30 9.53
CA VAL A 215 18.96 -1.23 8.39
C VAL A 215 20.21 -1.19 7.52
N SER A 216 21.17 -2.06 7.81
CA SER A 216 22.42 -2.19 7.06
C SER A 216 22.28 -3.18 5.88
N PHE A 217 22.59 -2.71 4.67
CA PHE A 217 22.74 -3.55 3.48
C PHE A 217 24.23 -3.75 3.15
N GLY A 218 24.79 -4.88 3.54
CA GLY A 218 26.18 -5.24 3.23
C GLY A 218 26.33 -6.68 2.78
N GLN A 219 27.12 -6.90 1.73
CA GLN A 219 27.84 -8.18 1.63
C GLN A 219 28.76 -8.29 2.86
N GLY A 220 28.89 -9.50 3.42
CA GLY A 220 29.47 -9.67 4.76
C GLY A 220 30.85 -9.04 4.97
N ASN A 221 31.03 -8.45 6.16
CA ASN A 221 32.26 -8.00 6.82
C ASN A 221 32.76 -6.56 6.62
N GLU A 222 32.00 -5.63 6.03
CA GLU A 222 32.45 -4.23 5.85
C GLU A 222 31.55 -3.16 6.50
N ILE A 223 31.20 -3.35 7.78
CA ILE A 223 30.86 -2.25 8.72
C ILE A 223 31.45 -2.62 10.08
N THR A 224 32.58 -2.00 10.45
CA THR A 224 33.18 -2.22 11.79
C THR A 224 33.85 -0.99 12.40
N VAL A 225 33.81 0.18 11.76
CA VAL A 225 34.24 1.46 12.36
C VAL A 225 33.26 2.55 11.90
N VAL A 226 32.45 3.05 12.83
CA VAL A 226 31.86 4.39 12.69
C VAL A 226 32.96 5.34 13.11
N ASP A 227 33.57 6.01 12.14
CA ASP A 227 34.59 7.03 12.42
C ASP A 227 33.90 8.24 13.04
N ASN A 228 34.02 8.38 14.36
CA ASN A 228 33.48 9.50 15.13
C ASN A 228 34.44 10.70 15.00
N GLY A 229 34.75 11.03 13.74
CA GLY A 229 35.87 11.87 13.34
C GLY A 229 35.85 13.21 14.05
N SER A 230 37.02 13.63 14.53
CA SER A 230 37.22 14.82 15.36
C SER A 230 37.08 16.15 14.60
N ASP A 231 36.21 16.20 13.59
CA ASP A 231 35.85 17.41 12.87
C ASP A 231 34.54 17.97 13.48
N PRO A 232 34.61 19.02 14.32
CA PRO A 232 33.43 19.61 14.94
C PRO A 232 32.49 20.34 13.94
N THR A 233 32.75 20.26 12.63
CA THR A 233 31.92 20.85 11.58
C THR A 233 31.09 19.85 10.77
N TYR A 234 31.27 18.54 10.97
CA TYR A 234 30.57 17.49 10.22
C TYR A 234 29.49 16.77 11.07
N MET A 235 28.28 17.34 11.12
CA MET A 235 27.14 16.67 11.78
C MET A 235 26.43 15.70 10.80
N PRO A 236 26.11 14.46 11.22
CA PRO A 236 25.37 13.52 10.38
C PRO A 236 23.91 13.96 10.24
N SER A 237 23.47 14.20 9.00
CA SER A 237 22.07 14.57 8.72
C SER A 237 21.13 13.36 8.79
N VAL A 238 20.24 13.37 9.78
CA VAL A 238 19.08 12.47 9.82
C VAL A 238 18.15 12.78 8.65
N THR A 239 17.89 11.78 7.80
CA THR A 239 16.92 11.86 6.69
C THR A 239 15.84 10.81 6.93
N VAL A 240 14.62 11.05 6.45
CA VAL A 240 13.52 10.08 6.52
C VAL A 240 13.00 9.81 5.13
N ASP A 241 12.99 8.54 4.72
CA ASP A 241 12.34 8.11 3.48
C ASP A 241 11.13 7.21 3.81
N ASN A 242 10.07 7.31 3.02
CA ASN A 242 8.81 6.56 3.14
C ASN A 242 8.07 6.58 4.50
N LEU A 243 8.09 7.68 5.26
CA LEU A 243 7.16 7.87 6.39
C LEU A 243 5.72 8.11 5.90
N THR A 244 4.95 7.05 5.68
CA THR A 244 3.52 7.15 5.33
C THR A 244 2.67 7.30 6.59
N MET A 245 2.38 8.54 6.99
CA MET A 245 1.41 8.85 8.04
C MET A 245 -0.02 8.84 7.49
N THR A 246 -0.64 7.66 7.40
CA THR A 246 -2.05 7.56 6.98
C THR A 246 -2.98 8.15 8.04
N VAL A 247 -3.80 9.13 7.64
CA VAL A 247 -4.94 9.60 8.43
C VAL A 247 -5.96 8.48 8.58
N ALA A 248 -6.14 7.98 9.80
CA ALA A 248 -7.08 6.89 10.08
C ALA A 248 -8.55 7.28 9.80
N GLN A 249 -8.92 8.55 10.03
CA GLN A 249 -10.28 9.05 9.80
C GLN A 249 -10.29 10.56 9.53
N ALA A 250 -10.86 10.99 8.41
CA ALA A 250 -11.12 12.38 8.07
C ALA A 250 -12.61 12.59 7.76
N SER A 251 -13.14 13.77 8.08
CA SER A 251 -14.54 14.14 7.85
C SER A 251 -14.64 15.32 6.87
N TRP A 252 -15.52 15.18 5.88
CA TRP A 252 -15.80 16.22 4.90
C TRP A 252 -16.53 17.40 5.55
N THR A 253 -16.03 18.61 5.32
CA THR A 253 -16.54 19.89 5.84
C THR A 253 -17.05 20.82 4.73
N GLY A 254 -16.79 20.50 3.46
CA GLY A 254 -17.25 21.29 2.31
C GLY A 254 -18.78 21.33 2.19
N THR A 255 -19.34 22.52 1.97
CA THR A 255 -20.81 22.74 1.98
C THR A 255 -21.45 22.82 0.59
N THR A 256 -20.64 22.92 -0.47
CA THR A 256 -21.07 23.11 -1.87
C THR A 256 -20.44 22.09 -2.83
N GLY A 257 -20.02 20.93 -2.32
CA GLY A 257 -19.19 19.97 -3.02
C GLY A 257 -17.75 20.45 -3.23
N GLY A 258 -17.02 19.83 -4.14
CA GLY A 258 -15.66 20.19 -4.52
C GLY A 258 -14.75 18.98 -4.74
N ASN A 259 -13.48 19.26 -5.00
CA ASN A 259 -12.42 18.26 -5.15
C ASN A 259 -12.15 17.48 -3.87
N TRP A 260 -11.88 16.17 -3.99
CA TRP A 260 -11.55 15.29 -2.87
C TRP A 260 -10.18 15.63 -2.29
N GLY A 261 -9.16 15.85 -3.11
CA GLY A 261 -7.80 16.18 -2.67
C GLY A 261 -7.64 17.60 -2.09
N ASN A 262 -8.69 18.44 -2.12
CA ASN A 262 -8.64 19.75 -1.49
C ASN A 262 -8.78 19.64 0.03
N ASN A 263 -7.66 19.70 0.75
CA ASN A 263 -7.62 19.67 2.23
C ASN A 263 -8.53 20.70 2.91
N ALA A 264 -8.86 21.83 2.28
CA ALA A 264 -9.81 22.81 2.85
C ALA A 264 -11.25 22.29 2.96
N ASN A 265 -11.59 21.20 2.26
CA ASN A 265 -12.88 20.50 2.35
C ASN A 265 -12.90 19.40 3.42
N TRP A 266 -11.84 19.25 4.21
CA TRP A 266 -11.74 18.27 5.29
C TRP A 266 -11.49 18.94 6.63
N ASN A 267 -11.80 18.25 7.72
CA ASN A 267 -11.48 18.71 9.08
C ASN A 267 -9.99 18.58 9.43
N ILE A 268 -9.24 17.78 8.68
CA ILE A 268 -7.78 17.61 8.76
C ILE A 268 -7.20 17.53 7.34
N LEU A 269 -6.56 16.42 6.95
CA LEU A 269 -6.14 16.17 5.56
C LEU A 269 -7.18 15.28 4.84
N ALA A 270 -7.20 15.35 3.51
CA ALA A 270 -7.94 14.40 2.68
C ALA A 270 -7.48 12.96 2.99
N PRO A 271 -8.41 12.02 3.19
CA PRO A 271 -8.07 10.63 3.43
C PRO A 271 -7.65 9.99 2.11
N ASP A 272 -6.37 9.64 2.01
CA ASP A 272 -5.77 8.98 0.86
C ASP A 272 -4.77 7.94 1.39
N GLY A 273 -5.28 6.77 1.76
CA GLY A 273 -4.59 5.80 2.59
C GLY A 273 -5.32 4.46 2.68
N ALA A 274 -4.56 3.36 2.62
CA ALA A 274 -5.11 2.06 2.99
C ALA A 274 -5.54 2.09 4.47
N ASN A 275 -6.70 1.53 4.80
CA ASN A 275 -7.39 1.70 6.09
C ASN A 275 -7.88 3.14 6.43
N ALA A 276 -7.64 4.16 5.60
CA ALA A 276 -8.18 5.49 5.85
C ALA A 276 -9.72 5.46 5.81
N THR A 277 -10.36 6.22 6.70
CA THR A 277 -11.82 6.35 6.76
C THR A 277 -12.24 7.73 6.29
N ALA A 278 -12.99 7.80 5.21
CA ALA A 278 -13.58 9.03 4.70
C ALA A 278 -15.02 9.16 5.19
N VAL A 279 -15.33 10.21 5.96
CA VAL A 279 -16.64 10.42 6.57
C VAL A 279 -17.36 11.60 5.93
N PHE A 280 -18.49 11.30 5.28
CA PHE A 280 -19.40 12.28 4.67
C PHE A 280 -20.65 12.39 5.53
N GLY A 281 -20.56 13.27 6.54
CA GLY A 281 -21.64 13.51 7.51
C GLY A 281 -22.78 14.38 6.98
N PRO A 282 -23.69 14.83 7.86
CA PRO A 282 -24.90 15.56 7.46
C PRO A 282 -24.59 16.87 6.69
N SER A 283 -25.01 16.94 5.42
CA SER A 283 -25.05 18.19 4.66
C SER A 283 -26.48 18.76 4.57
N ALA A 284 -26.59 20.07 4.40
CA ALA A 284 -27.85 20.79 4.18
C ALA A 284 -28.44 20.61 2.77
N ALA A 285 -27.62 20.20 1.79
CA ALA A 285 -28.02 19.97 0.40
C ALA A 285 -27.19 18.85 -0.22
N ALA A 286 -27.62 18.30 -1.36
CA ALA A 286 -26.84 17.32 -2.10
C ALA A 286 -25.46 17.89 -2.50
N GLN A 287 -24.43 17.04 -2.43
CA GLN A 287 -23.03 17.41 -2.66
C GLN A 287 -22.47 16.63 -3.86
N ASN A 288 -21.69 17.30 -4.70
CA ASN A 288 -20.89 16.65 -5.75
C ASN A 288 -19.41 16.68 -5.34
N ILE A 289 -18.84 15.51 -5.15
CA ILE A 289 -17.45 15.28 -4.78
C ILE A 289 -16.71 14.89 -6.06
N ASN A 290 -15.83 15.76 -6.52
CA ASN A 290 -15.00 15.52 -7.69
C ASN A 290 -13.81 14.63 -7.30
N MET A 291 -13.60 13.56 -8.06
CA MET A 291 -12.45 12.66 -7.99
C MET A 291 -11.46 13.11 -9.07
N GLU A 292 -10.62 14.09 -8.75
CA GLU A 292 -9.71 14.71 -9.72
C GLU A 292 -8.54 13.80 -10.15
N PHE A 293 -8.16 12.84 -9.31
CA PHE A 293 -7.19 11.78 -9.55
C PHE A 293 -7.54 10.54 -8.72
N ASP A 294 -6.77 9.45 -8.84
CA ASP A 294 -7.04 8.21 -8.11
C ASP A 294 -6.82 8.41 -6.60
N HIS A 295 -7.84 8.05 -5.81
CA HIS A 295 -7.82 8.14 -4.34
C HIS A 295 -8.12 6.78 -3.72
N PHE A 296 -7.49 6.46 -2.60
CA PHE A 296 -7.63 5.16 -1.93
C PHE A 296 -8.06 5.28 -0.46
N VAL A 297 -9.04 4.48 -0.05
CA VAL A 297 -9.55 4.44 1.33
C VAL A 297 -9.85 3.01 1.78
N GLY A 298 -9.80 2.76 3.08
CA GLY A 298 -10.31 1.51 3.67
C GLY A 298 -11.83 1.53 3.87
N THR A 299 -12.38 2.66 4.30
CA THR A 299 -13.82 2.81 4.57
C THR A 299 -14.36 4.11 4.02
N LEU A 300 -15.46 4.03 3.25
CA LEU A 300 -16.30 5.16 2.89
C LEU A 300 -17.56 5.17 3.77
N GLN A 301 -17.66 6.14 4.66
CA GLN A 301 -18.78 6.32 5.59
C GLN A 301 -19.68 7.46 5.08
N LEU A 302 -20.94 7.15 4.77
CA LEU A 302 -21.94 8.08 4.22
C LEU A 302 -23.09 8.19 5.24
N ASP A 303 -23.18 9.34 5.91
CA ASP A 303 -24.14 9.57 6.98
C ASP A 303 -24.84 10.93 6.79
N SER A 304 -25.65 11.01 5.72
CA SER A 304 -26.47 12.18 5.44
C SER A 304 -27.77 11.78 4.77
N ALA A 305 -28.87 12.42 5.14
CA ALA A 305 -30.13 12.32 4.40
C ALA A 305 -30.04 12.91 2.98
N ASN A 306 -29.09 13.83 2.75
CA ASN A 306 -28.82 14.44 1.45
C ASN A 306 -27.76 13.63 0.68
N SER A 307 -27.89 13.58 -0.65
CA SER A 307 -27.01 12.77 -1.49
C SER A 307 -25.58 13.28 -1.50
N TYR A 308 -24.65 12.33 -1.61
CA TYR A 308 -23.27 12.57 -2.01
C TYR A 308 -23.08 11.84 -3.34
N THR A 309 -22.61 12.57 -4.36
CA THR A 309 -22.26 12.03 -5.66
C THR A 309 -20.74 12.12 -5.82
N PHE A 310 -20.07 10.98 -5.95
CA PHE A 310 -18.65 10.89 -6.28
C PHE A 310 -18.54 10.73 -7.80
N ALA A 311 -17.94 11.71 -8.47
CA ALA A 311 -17.85 11.78 -9.93
C ALA A 311 -16.47 12.32 -10.32
N GLY A 312 -15.98 12.00 -11.52
CA GLY A 312 -14.66 12.45 -11.96
C GLY A 312 -13.97 11.42 -12.83
N ALA A 313 -12.75 11.73 -13.25
CA ALA A 313 -11.91 10.82 -14.02
C ALA A 313 -11.07 9.90 -13.11
N GLY A 314 -10.80 10.32 -11.88
CA GLY A 314 -10.04 9.56 -10.89
C GLY A 314 -10.84 8.41 -10.27
N THR A 315 -10.16 7.33 -9.99
CA THR A 315 -10.68 6.08 -9.40
C THR A 315 -10.83 6.22 -7.89
N LEU A 316 -11.93 5.71 -7.33
CA LEU A 316 -12.04 5.42 -5.90
C LEU A 316 -11.61 3.96 -5.66
N ALA A 317 -10.48 3.77 -4.98
CA ALA A 317 -9.94 2.45 -4.66
C ALA A 317 -10.23 2.05 -3.21
N LEU A 318 -10.91 0.91 -3.00
CA LEU A 318 -11.22 0.37 -1.68
C LEU A 318 -10.18 -0.67 -1.24
N ARG A 319 -9.42 -0.35 -0.18
CA ARG A 319 -8.25 -1.11 0.27
C ARG A 319 -8.12 -1.17 1.80
N GLY A 320 -8.35 -2.36 2.33
CA GLY A 320 -8.07 -2.73 3.72
C GLY A 320 -6.75 -3.49 3.87
N ILE A 321 -5.96 -3.14 4.88
CA ILE A 321 -4.74 -3.86 5.27
C ILE A 321 -4.93 -4.45 6.68
N ALA A 322 -4.68 -5.75 6.83
CA ALA A 322 -4.63 -6.43 8.11
C ALA A 322 -3.23 -7.04 8.30
N SER A 323 -2.61 -6.76 9.45
CA SER A 323 -1.29 -7.28 9.83
C SER A 323 -0.22 -7.15 8.72
N GLY A 324 -0.13 -5.98 8.09
CA GLY A 324 0.84 -5.71 7.00
C GLY A 324 0.48 -6.30 5.63
N THR A 325 -0.63 -7.03 5.51
CA THR A 325 -1.04 -7.67 4.25
C THR A 325 -2.36 -7.09 3.72
N PHE A 326 -2.57 -7.11 2.39
CA PHE A 326 -3.84 -6.70 1.74
C PHE A 326 -5.03 -7.66 2.01
N THR A 327 -4.98 -8.44 3.09
CA THR A 327 -6.05 -9.34 3.54
C THR A 327 -7.08 -8.64 4.45
N GLY A 328 -6.91 -7.33 4.69
CA GLY A 328 -7.91 -6.54 5.39
C GLY A 328 -9.23 -6.48 4.64
N SER A 329 -10.28 -6.01 5.31
CA SER A 329 -11.59 -5.76 4.71
C SER A 329 -11.76 -4.27 4.42
N ALA A 330 -12.47 -3.95 3.34
CA ALA A 330 -12.89 -2.58 3.05
C ALA A 330 -14.41 -2.44 3.20
N ALA A 331 -14.90 -1.20 3.32
CA ALA A 331 -16.33 -0.96 3.54
C ALA A 331 -16.88 0.28 2.81
N ILE A 332 -18.15 0.19 2.41
CA ILE A 332 -19.01 1.34 2.10
C ILE A 332 -20.21 1.27 3.04
N ASN A 333 -20.40 2.27 3.88
CA ASN A 333 -21.46 2.29 4.89
C ASN A 333 -22.37 3.50 4.67
N ALA A 334 -23.53 3.28 4.05
CA ALA A 334 -24.59 4.29 3.98
C ALA A 334 -25.57 4.12 5.15
N VAL A 335 -25.47 5.01 6.13
CA VAL A 335 -26.30 5.04 7.35
C VAL A 335 -27.65 5.70 7.09
N ALA A 336 -27.67 6.74 6.26
CA ALA A 336 -28.85 7.49 5.87
C ALA A 336 -28.76 7.91 4.39
N GLY A 337 -29.89 8.35 3.82
CA GLY A 337 -29.93 8.93 2.47
C GLY A 337 -29.66 7.95 1.32
N SER A 338 -29.54 8.48 0.11
CA SER A 338 -29.12 7.72 -1.08
C SER A 338 -27.97 8.45 -1.75
N HIS A 339 -26.97 7.69 -2.20
CA HIS A 339 -25.68 8.22 -2.68
C HIS A 339 -25.27 7.56 -3.99
N THR A 340 -24.36 8.20 -4.72
CA THR A 340 -23.89 7.74 -6.03
C THR A 340 -22.37 7.77 -6.11
N ILE A 341 -21.77 6.68 -6.56
CA ILE A 341 -20.37 6.56 -6.95
C ILE A 341 -20.37 6.31 -8.47
N SER A 342 -20.09 7.37 -9.22
CA SER A 342 -20.07 7.38 -10.70
C SER A 342 -18.66 7.48 -11.28
N ALA A 343 -17.69 7.94 -10.46
CA ALA A 343 -16.28 7.69 -10.68
C ALA A 343 -16.00 6.17 -10.73
N PRO A 344 -14.92 5.71 -11.42
CA PRO A 344 -14.49 4.31 -11.38
C PRO A 344 -14.30 3.83 -9.94
N LEU A 345 -14.71 2.59 -9.63
CA LEU A 345 -14.62 1.99 -8.31
C LEU A 345 -13.85 0.67 -8.38
N ASP A 346 -12.65 0.67 -7.80
CA ASP A 346 -11.76 -0.50 -7.70
C ASP A 346 -11.84 -1.14 -6.32
N LEU A 347 -11.90 -2.48 -6.28
CA LEU A 347 -11.90 -3.25 -5.04
C LEU A 347 -10.58 -4.04 -4.94
N TYR A 348 -9.73 -3.69 -3.97
CA TYR A 348 -8.48 -4.42 -3.66
C TYR A 348 -8.62 -5.38 -2.47
N SER A 349 -9.73 -5.30 -1.74
CA SER A 349 -9.96 -6.00 -0.48
C SER A 349 -11.42 -6.42 -0.36
N ASN A 350 -11.70 -7.56 0.30
CA ASN A 350 -13.08 -8.03 0.52
C ASN A 350 -13.95 -6.91 1.07
N THR A 351 -14.98 -6.54 0.31
CA THR A 351 -15.71 -5.29 0.51
C THR A 351 -17.11 -5.58 1.02
N THR A 352 -17.46 -4.97 2.16
CA THR A 352 -18.83 -4.98 2.68
C THR A 352 -19.51 -3.65 2.37
N VAL A 353 -20.60 -3.70 1.62
CA VAL A 353 -21.47 -2.55 1.37
C VAL A 353 -22.71 -2.65 2.26
N THR A 354 -22.80 -1.79 3.26
CA THR A 354 -23.95 -1.70 4.18
C THR A 354 -24.84 -0.53 3.77
N VAL A 355 -26.12 -0.80 3.49
CA VAL A 355 -27.12 0.24 3.22
C VAL A 355 -28.22 0.14 4.28
N GLY A 356 -28.12 0.99 5.31
CA GLY A 356 -28.80 0.83 6.60
C GLY A 356 -30.31 1.08 6.58
N GLN A 357 -30.81 1.92 5.67
CA GLN A 357 -32.24 2.25 5.56
C GLN A 357 -32.88 1.50 4.39
N ALA A 358 -34.09 0.96 4.58
CA ALA A 358 -34.75 0.12 3.56
C ALA A 358 -35.08 0.87 2.24
N GLY A 359 -35.34 2.19 2.33
CA GLY A 359 -35.55 3.05 1.16
C GLY A 359 -34.28 3.71 0.60
N ALA A 360 -33.12 3.48 1.22
CA ALA A 360 -31.85 4.03 0.76
C ALA A 360 -31.25 3.22 -0.38
N THR A 361 -30.53 3.89 -1.28
CA THR A 361 -29.75 3.27 -2.35
C THR A 361 -28.32 3.83 -2.39
N VAL A 362 -27.33 2.94 -2.45
CA VAL A 362 -25.98 3.28 -2.91
C VAL A 362 -25.88 2.83 -4.35
N THR A 363 -25.61 3.74 -5.28
CA THR A 363 -25.43 3.43 -6.71
C THR A 363 -23.96 3.50 -7.07
N ALA A 364 -23.30 2.38 -7.34
CA ALA A 364 -21.96 2.32 -7.90
C ALA A 364 -22.05 2.03 -9.41
N SER A 365 -22.17 3.07 -10.23
CA SER A 365 -22.45 2.92 -11.67
C SER A 365 -21.22 2.61 -12.54
N ASN A 366 -20.03 2.53 -11.93
CA ASN A 366 -18.78 2.22 -12.60
C ASN A 366 -17.88 1.32 -11.70
N LEU A 367 -18.46 0.25 -11.17
CA LEU A 367 -17.73 -0.82 -10.49
C LEU A 367 -16.91 -1.60 -11.51
N ASN A 368 -15.59 -1.63 -11.31
CA ASN A 368 -14.67 -2.38 -12.16
C ASN A 368 -14.68 -3.89 -11.79
N PRO A 369 -14.43 -4.80 -12.76
CA PRO A 369 -14.25 -6.22 -12.48
C PRO A 369 -13.11 -6.50 -11.49
N SER A 370 -13.31 -7.43 -10.57
CA SER A 370 -12.31 -7.78 -9.55
C SER A 370 -12.29 -9.28 -9.23
N THR A 371 -11.22 -9.75 -8.59
CA THR A 371 -11.12 -11.10 -8.02
C THR A 371 -11.55 -11.16 -6.55
N ILE A 372 -12.25 -10.13 -6.08
CA ILE A 372 -12.59 -9.89 -4.68
C ILE A 372 -14.01 -10.40 -4.35
N GLY A 373 -14.27 -10.72 -3.08
CA GLY A 373 -15.60 -11.04 -2.58
C GLY A 373 -16.39 -9.77 -2.18
N ILE A 374 -17.63 -9.66 -2.64
CA ILE A 374 -18.53 -8.54 -2.33
C ILE A 374 -19.64 -9.03 -1.39
N THR A 375 -19.82 -8.35 -0.27
CA THR A 375 -20.91 -8.61 0.69
C THR A 375 -21.86 -7.41 0.76
N LYS A 376 -23.14 -7.63 0.48
CA LYS A 376 -24.21 -6.63 0.67
C LYS A 376 -24.93 -6.87 2.00
N ALA A 377 -24.95 -5.86 2.86
CA ALA A 377 -25.62 -5.84 4.15
C ALA A 377 -26.62 -4.66 4.27
N GLY A 378 -27.41 -4.67 5.35
CA GLY A 378 -28.48 -3.69 5.60
C GLY A 378 -29.70 -3.84 4.66
N PRO A 379 -30.88 -3.33 5.04
CA PRO A 379 -32.13 -3.54 4.31
C PRO A 379 -32.25 -2.76 2.98
N GLY A 380 -31.41 -1.74 2.73
CA GLY A 380 -31.49 -0.92 1.52
C GLY A 380 -30.94 -1.58 0.26
N THR A 381 -30.78 -0.80 -0.81
CA THR A 381 -30.33 -1.27 -2.13
C THR A 381 -28.89 -0.88 -2.45
N LEU A 382 -28.12 -1.82 -3.02
CA LEU A 382 -26.89 -1.51 -3.76
C LEU A 382 -27.20 -1.65 -5.25
N ALA A 383 -27.15 -0.55 -6.01
CA ALA A 383 -27.29 -0.56 -7.46
C ALA A 383 -25.91 -0.54 -8.13
N VAL A 384 -25.66 -1.41 -9.12
CA VAL A 384 -24.35 -1.58 -9.78
C VAL A 384 -24.50 -1.75 -11.29
N ASN A 385 -23.50 -1.32 -12.08
CA ASN A 385 -23.47 -1.56 -13.54
C ASN A 385 -23.50 -3.06 -13.89
N ASN A 386 -22.70 -3.87 -13.21
CA ASN A 386 -22.71 -5.33 -13.20
C ASN A 386 -21.97 -5.82 -11.94
N VAL A 387 -21.95 -7.14 -11.70
CA VAL A 387 -21.08 -7.75 -10.69
C VAL A 387 -20.16 -8.75 -11.37
N GLN A 388 -18.90 -8.38 -11.57
CA GLN A 388 -17.83 -9.27 -12.00
C GLN A 388 -16.83 -9.44 -10.83
N ALA A 389 -17.02 -10.51 -10.07
CA ALA A 389 -16.40 -10.71 -8.76
C ALA A 389 -16.14 -12.20 -8.47
N THR A 390 -15.25 -12.55 -7.54
CA THR A 390 -15.09 -13.97 -7.13
C THR A 390 -16.35 -14.48 -6.43
N SER A 391 -17.00 -13.66 -5.61
CA SER A 391 -18.26 -14.02 -4.97
C SER A 391 -19.14 -12.81 -4.69
N LEU A 392 -20.46 -13.06 -4.70
CA LEU A 392 -21.47 -12.12 -4.25
C LEU A 392 -22.29 -12.75 -3.13
N THR A 393 -22.27 -12.13 -1.96
CA THR A 393 -23.10 -12.52 -0.81
C THR A 393 -24.08 -11.41 -0.48
N VAL A 394 -25.38 -11.68 -0.57
CA VAL A 394 -26.44 -10.74 -0.21
C VAL A 394 -27.06 -11.16 1.12
N ASN A 395 -26.59 -10.55 2.20
CA ASN A 395 -27.04 -10.83 3.57
C ASN A 395 -28.39 -10.16 3.89
N ALA A 396 -28.67 -8.99 3.31
CA ALA A 396 -29.92 -8.26 3.50
C ALA A 396 -30.19 -7.25 2.37
N GLY A 397 -31.46 -6.90 2.20
CA GLY A 397 -31.93 -5.94 1.20
C GLY A 397 -31.76 -6.48 -0.22
N THR A 398 -31.39 -5.58 -1.14
CA THR A 398 -31.29 -5.88 -2.58
C THR A 398 -29.92 -5.48 -3.13
N VAL A 399 -29.35 -6.31 -4.00
CA VAL A 399 -28.42 -5.86 -5.05
C VAL A 399 -29.24 -5.74 -6.34
N SER A 400 -29.16 -4.59 -7.03
CA SER A 400 -29.81 -4.38 -8.32
C SER A 400 -28.73 -4.14 -9.38
N VAL A 401 -28.75 -4.91 -10.45
CA VAL A 401 -28.00 -4.53 -11.65
C VAL A 401 -28.75 -3.37 -12.32
N ILE A 402 -28.04 -2.35 -12.78
CA ILE A 402 -28.59 -1.22 -13.55
C ILE A 402 -29.00 -1.75 -14.92
N ALA A 403 -30.14 -1.32 -15.45
CA ALA A 403 -30.67 -1.85 -16.71
C ALA A 403 -29.74 -1.55 -17.90
N ASN A 404 -29.17 -2.62 -18.50
CA ASN A 404 -28.20 -2.57 -19.59
C ASN A 404 -28.16 -3.94 -20.28
N GLY A 405 -29.26 -4.38 -20.90
CA GLY A 405 -29.42 -5.66 -21.62
C GLY A 405 -28.55 -5.82 -22.88
N SER A 406 -27.25 -5.61 -22.71
CA SER A 406 -26.13 -5.85 -23.61
C SER A 406 -25.06 -6.61 -22.82
N ASN A 407 -24.08 -7.18 -23.51
CA ASN A 407 -22.95 -7.90 -22.92
C ASN A 407 -22.18 -7.13 -21.82
N THR A 408 -22.32 -5.81 -21.75
CA THR A 408 -21.66 -4.98 -20.72
C THR A 408 -22.42 -4.93 -19.38
N GLY A 409 -23.70 -5.32 -19.37
CA GLY A 409 -24.50 -5.48 -18.15
C GLY A 409 -24.41 -6.88 -17.53
N THR A 410 -23.93 -7.87 -18.28
CA THR A 410 -23.80 -9.26 -17.82
C THR A 410 -22.89 -9.35 -16.59
N SER A 411 -23.42 -9.96 -15.53
CA SER A 411 -22.71 -10.22 -14.28
C SER A 411 -22.10 -11.63 -14.29
N ARG A 412 -20.95 -11.81 -13.64
CA ARG A 412 -20.27 -13.10 -13.53
C ARG A 412 -19.67 -13.26 -12.13
N VAL A 413 -20.07 -14.32 -11.43
CA VAL A 413 -19.51 -14.67 -10.12
C VAL A 413 -19.20 -16.16 -10.03
N SER A 414 -18.20 -16.55 -9.24
CA SER A 414 -18.00 -17.97 -8.94
C SER A 414 -19.09 -18.47 -8.00
N THR A 415 -19.31 -17.76 -6.90
CA THR A 415 -20.32 -18.12 -5.89
C THR A 415 -21.34 -17.00 -5.68
N LEU A 416 -22.63 -17.33 -5.82
CA LEU A 416 -23.74 -16.49 -5.39
C LEU A 416 -24.36 -17.06 -4.10
N THR A 417 -24.43 -16.23 -3.06
CA THR A 417 -25.11 -16.55 -1.79
C THR A 417 -26.21 -15.53 -1.53
N LEU A 418 -27.45 -15.98 -1.38
CA LEU A 418 -28.56 -15.17 -0.88
C LEU A 418 -28.93 -15.63 0.54
N ALA A 419 -29.11 -14.69 1.47
CA ALA A 419 -29.59 -14.99 2.82
C ALA A 419 -30.89 -15.79 2.77
N GLY A 420 -31.05 -16.77 3.67
CA GLY A 420 -32.18 -17.70 3.68
C GLY A 420 -32.00 -18.94 2.78
N GLY A 421 -30.97 -19.00 1.94
CA GLY A 421 -30.60 -20.20 1.18
C GLY A 421 -31.71 -20.66 0.23
N ALA A 422 -32.28 -21.85 0.49
CA ALA A 422 -33.39 -22.40 -0.31
C ALA A 422 -34.70 -21.58 -0.20
N THR A 423 -34.83 -20.74 0.83
CA THR A 423 -35.92 -19.76 0.97
C THR A 423 -35.32 -18.36 1.11
N PRO A 424 -34.91 -17.70 0.01
CA PRO A 424 -34.27 -16.41 0.08
C PRO A 424 -35.08 -15.35 0.85
N THR A 425 -34.36 -14.54 1.63
CA THR A 425 -34.85 -13.37 2.36
C THR A 425 -34.23 -12.06 1.86
N ALA A 426 -33.19 -12.14 1.04
CA ALA A 426 -32.57 -11.03 0.32
C ALA A 426 -32.66 -11.24 -1.20
N SER A 427 -32.41 -10.19 -1.98
CA SER A 427 -32.65 -10.19 -3.42
C SER A 427 -31.45 -9.81 -4.27
N LEU A 428 -31.34 -10.45 -5.45
CA LEU A 428 -30.57 -9.96 -6.59
C LEU A 428 -31.57 -9.64 -7.71
N ASP A 429 -31.77 -8.36 -8.02
CA ASP A 429 -32.59 -7.89 -9.14
C ASP A 429 -31.72 -7.66 -10.37
N LEU A 430 -31.84 -8.54 -11.37
CA LEU A 430 -31.07 -8.44 -12.61
C LEU A 430 -31.63 -7.40 -13.60
N LYS A 431 -32.83 -6.83 -13.36
CA LYS A 431 -33.55 -6.01 -14.35
C LYS A 431 -33.74 -6.76 -15.67
N ASP A 432 -33.02 -6.35 -16.71
CA ASP A 432 -32.98 -6.92 -18.05
C ASP A 432 -31.56 -7.37 -18.45
N ASN A 433 -30.69 -7.57 -17.46
CA ASN A 433 -29.32 -8.08 -17.61
C ASN A 433 -29.24 -9.58 -17.29
N ASP A 434 -28.11 -10.15 -17.66
CA ASP A 434 -27.82 -11.57 -17.50
C ASP A 434 -26.82 -11.85 -16.37
N LEU A 435 -26.73 -13.12 -15.96
CA LEU A 435 -25.86 -13.59 -14.88
C LEU A 435 -25.27 -14.96 -15.23
N ILE A 436 -23.98 -15.13 -14.98
CA ILE A 436 -23.27 -16.42 -15.02
C ILE A 436 -22.77 -16.76 -13.61
N VAL A 437 -23.04 -17.98 -13.13
CA VAL A 437 -22.58 -18.49 -11.83
C VAL A 437 -21.72 -19.75 -12.00
N THR A 438 -20.39 -19.60 -11.97
CA THR A 438 -19.44 -20.65 -12.40
C THR A 438 -19.16 -21.75 -11.36
N SER A 439 -19.74 -21.64 -10.16
CA SER A 439 -19.72 -22.69 -9.13
C SER A 439 -21.08 -22.80 -8.43
N GLY A 440 -22.14 -22.38 -9.14
CA GLY A 440 -23.52 -22.57 -8.72
C GLY A 440 -24.02 -23.99 -8.97
N THR A 441 -25.27 -24.26 -8.59
CA THR A 441 -26.00 -25.44 -9.05
C THR A 441 -27.29 -25.01 -9.72
N TYR A 442 -27.66 -25.66 -10.82
CA TYR A 442 -28.87 -25.37 -11.58
C TYR A 442 -30.12 -25.37 -10.70
N ALA A 443 -30.21 -26.33 -9.77
CA ALA A 443 -31.29 -26.43 -8.80
C ALA A 443 -31.35 -25.22 -7.85
N ALA A 444 -30.22 -24.72 -7.34
CA ALA A 444 -30.21 -23.56 -6.44
C ALA A 444 -30.65 -22.27 -7.16
N ILE A 445 -30.14 -22.03 -8.37
CA ILE A 445 -30.52 -20.86 -9.19
C ILE A 445 -32.00 -20.93 -9.59
N THR A 446 -32.46 -22.08 -10.08
CA THR A 446 -33.88 -22.31 -10.42
C THR A 446 -34.80 -22.10 -9.22
N ASN A 447 -34.42 -22.56 -8.03
CA ASN A 447 -35.21 -22.36 -6.80
C ASN A 447 -35.28 -20.88 -6.40
N ALA A 448 -34.16 -20.14 -6.49
CA ALA A 448 -34.13 -18.71 -6.21
C ALA A 448 -35.00 -17.90 -7.18
N ILE A 449 -35.00 -18.24 -8.47
CA ILE A 449 -35.88 -17.65 -9.49
C ILE A 449 -37.34 -18.00 -9.22
N SER A 450 -37.64 -19.28 -8.98
CA SER A 450 -39.01 -19.77 -8.76
C SER A 450 -39.65 -19.11 -7.54
N LYS A 451 -38.90 -19.00 -6.43
CA LYS A 451 -39.34 -18.30 -5.21
C LYS A 451 -39.63 -16.83 -5.49
N ALA A 452 -38.71 -16.10 -6.13
CA ALA A 452 -38.90 -14.68 -6.45
C ALA A 452 -40.11 -14.46 -7.37
N ARG A 453 -40.23 -15.29 -8.43
CA ARG A 453 -41.27 -15.22 -9.45
C ARG A 453 -42.68 -15.36 -8.88
N ASN A 454 -42.88 -16.22 -7.87
CA ASN A 454 -44.14 -16.40 -7.14
C ASN A 454 -45.40 -16.39 -8.04
N GLY A 455 -45.51 -17.37 -8.95
CA GLY A 455 -46.63 -17.47 -9.89
C GLY A 455 -46.69 -16.37 -10.98
N GLY A 456 -45.63 -15.56 -11.12
CA GLY A 456 -45.56 -14.42 -12.05
C GLY A 456 -45.78 -13.06 -11.39
N ALA A 457 -45.98 -13.02 -10.06
CA ALA A 457 -46.13 -11.78 -9.30
C ALA A 457 -44.80 -11.05 -9.04
N TRP A 458 -43.66 -11.75 -9.08
CA TRP A 458 -42.31 -11.20 -8.87
C TRP A 458 -42.15 -10.35 -7.58
N ASN A 459 -42.84 -10.77 -6.51
CA ASN A 459 -43.01 -10.01 -5.26
C ASN A 459 -42.45 -10.73 -4.02
N GLN A 460 -41.45 -11.58 -4.21
CA GLN A 460 -40.76 -12.33 -3.15
C GLN A 460 -39.24 -12.13 -3.30
N PRO A 461 -38.45 -12.25 -2.21
CA PRO A 461 -37.00 -12.21 -2.30
C PRO A 461 -36.46 -13.44 -3.06
N GLY A 462 -35.25 -13.30 -3.59
CA GLY A 462 -34.59 -14.31 -4.42
C GLY A 462 -33.87 -13.69 -5.61
N LEU A 463 -33.70 -14.45 -6.68
CA LEU A 463 -33.13 -13.98 -7.93
C LEU A 463 -34.27 -13.49 -8.82
N THR A 464 -34.39 -12.17 -8.98
CA THR A 464 -35.60 -11.49 -9.48
C THR A 464 -35.30 -10.61 -10.69
N SER A 465 -36.36 -10.19 -11.38
CA SER A 465 -36.32 -9.16 -12.42
C SER A 465 -37.50 -8.22 -12.21
N SER A 466 -37.24 -6.99 -11.76
CA SER A 466 -38.31 -5.99 -11.67
C SER A 466 -38.76 -5.48 -13.05
N THR A 467 -37.96 -5.67 -14.11
CA THR A 467 -38.40 -5.49 -15.50
C THR A 467 -39.47 -6.52 -15.90
N ALA A 468 -39.32 -7.78 -15.48
CA ALA A 468 -40.36 -8.80 -15.64
C ALA A 468 -41.56 -8.54 -14.72
N ALA A 469 -41.33 -8.07 -13.48
CA ALA A 469 -42.37 -7.64 -12.56
C ALA A 469 -43.24 -6.50 -13.14
N ALA A 470 -42.64 -5.55 -13.87
CA ALA A 470 -43.34 -4.43 -14.48
C ALA A 470 -44.07 -4.77 -15.79
N ALA A 471 -43.73 -5.87 -16.47
CA ALA A 471 -44.28 -6.20 -17.79
C ALA A 471 -45.81 -6.39 -17.79
N VAL A 472 -46.50 -5.84 -18.81
CA VAL A 472 -47.93 -6.05 -19.08
C VAL A 472 -48.09 -6.34 -20.58
N PRO A 473 -48.57 -7.54 -20.99
CA PRO A 473 -48.84 -8.71 -20.15
C PRO A 473 -47.57 -9.26 -19.47
N LYS A 474 -47.72 -10.21 -18.53
CA LYS A 474 -46.61 -10.88 -17.82
C LYS A 474 -45.88 -11.90 -18.71
N ASN A 475 -45.37 -11.43 -19.85
CA ASN A 475 -44.70 -12.23 -20.88
C ASN A 475 -43.16 -12.23 -20.77
N LYS A 476 -42.58 -11.41 -19.89
CA LYS A 476 -41.16 -11.43 -19.55
C LYS A 476 -40.92 -12.32 -18.32
N THR A 477 -39.77 -12.99 -18.29
CA THR A 477 -39.30 -13.83 -17.18
C THR A 477 -37.78 -13.87 -17.21
N LEU A 478 -37.16 -14.29 -16.11
CA LEU A 478 -35.81 -14.85 -16.17
C LEU A 478 -35.89 -16.31 -16.64
N GLY A 479 -34.95 -16.69 -17.49
CA GLY A 479 -34.62 -18.08 -17.81
C GLY A 479 -33.41 -18.55 -17.01
N THR A 480 -33.10 -19.84 -17.10
CA THR A 480 -31.85 -20.44 -16.62
C THR A 480 -31.59 -21.68 -17.46
N LEU A 481 -30.32 -22.00 -17.67
CA LEU A 481 -29.83 -23.11 -18.47
C LEU A 481 -28.39 -23.39 -18.04
N THR A 482 -27.96 -24.65 -18.08
CA THR A 482 -26.56 -25.00 -17.84
C THR A 482 -25.69 -24.68 -19.05
N GLY A 483 -24.39 -24.46 -18.85
CA GLY A 483 -23.45 -24.32 -19.97
C GLY A 483 -23.40 -25.54 -20.89
N ALA A 484 -23.76 -26.73 -20.41
CA ALA A 484 -23.93 -27.93 -21.25
C ALA A 484 -25.14 -27.82 -22.20
N GLU A 485 -26.26 -27.29 -21.70
CA GLU A 485 -27.44 -26.99 -22.53
C GLU A 485 -27.16 -25.86 -23.52
N PHE A 486 -26.38 -24.84 -23.14
CA PHE A 486 -25.90 -23.79 -24.04
C PHE A 486 -25.02 -24.34 -25.17
N HIS A 487 -24.02 -25.18 -24.85
CA HIS A 487 -23.09 -25.71 -25.84
C HIS A 487 -23.72 -26.73 -26.80
N THR A 488 -24.87 -27.33 -26.46
CA THR A 488 -25.53 -28.32 -27.31
C THR A 488 -25.92 -27.76 -28.70
N PRO A 489 -26.61 -26.61 -28.82
CA PRO A 489 -26.85 -25.95 -30.10
C PRO A 489 -25.72 -25.01 -30.57
N HIS A 490 -24.91 -24.46 -29.66
CA HIS A 490 -23.93 -23.41 -30.01
C HIS A 490 -22.47 -23.90 -30.19
N GLY A 491 -22.15 -25.12 -29.74
CA GLY A 491 -20.80 -25.68 -29.75
C GLY A 491 -19.95 -25.27 -28.54
N ALA A 492 -18.99 -26.11 -28.17
CA ALA A 492 -18.20 -26.00 -26.93
C ALA A 492 -17.21 -24.80 -26.83
N GLY A 493 -17.15 -23.96 -27.87
CA GLY A 493 -16.36 -22.73 -27.89
C GLY A 493 -17.21 -21.46 -28.01
N ALA A 494 -18.54 -21.58 -27.89
CA ALA A 494 -19.43 -20.44 -27.90
C ALA A 494 -19.24 -19.58 -26.65
N THR A 495 -19.56 -18.28 -26.77
CA THR A 495 -19.57 -17.36 -25.63
C THR A 495 -21.00 -16.96 -25.32
N PHE A 496 -21.33 -16.92 -24.04
CA PHE A 496 -22.57 -16.32 -23.53
C PHE A 496 -22.23 -14.87 -23.18
N ASP A 497 -22.85 -13.91 -23.86
CA ASP A 497 -22.57 -12.47 -23.73
C ASP A 497 -21.09 -12.10 -23.84
N GLY A 498 -20.32 -12.78 -24.69
CA GLY A 498 -18.88 -12.54 -24.84
C GLY A 498 -18.01 -13.19 -23.76
N PHE A 499 -18.60 -13.86 -22.76
CA PHE A 499 -17.87 -14.68 -21.80
C PHE A 499 -17.84 -16.16 -22.22
N THR A 500 -16.69 -16.80 -22.07
CA THR A 500 -16.62 -18.27 -22.14
C THR A 500 -17.37 -18.88 -20.94
N VAL A 501 -18.22 -19.87 -21.19
CA VAL A 501 -18.89 -20.66 -20.14
C VAL A 501 -18.33 -22.09 -20.13
N ALA A 502 -18.31 -22.72 -18.97
CA ALA A 502 -18.04 -24.15 -18.82
C ALA A 502 -19.35 -24.94 -18.78
N ASN A 503 -19.32 -26.25 -19.09
CA ASN A 503 -20.51 -27.12 -18.99
C ASN A 503 -21.14 -27.15 -17.59
N SER A 504 -20.38 -26.79 -16.54
CA SER A 504 -20.79 -26.70 -15.14
C SER A 504 -21.40 -25.36 -14.74
N ASP A 505 -21.27 -24.33 -15.58
CA ASP A 505 -21.80 -22.99 -15.30
C ASP A 505 -23.35 -22.99 -15.44
N VAL A 506 -24.00 -22.00 -14.80
CA VAL A 506 -25.46 -21.80 -14.72
C VAL A 506 -25.80 -20.33 -14.92
#